data_AF-A0A8T5F5L2-F1
#
_entry.id   AF-A0A8T5F5L2-F1
#
_cell.length_a   1.000
_cell.length_b   1.000
_cell.length_c   1.000
_cell.angle_alpha   90.00
_cell.angle_beta   90.00
_cell.angle_gamma   90.00
#
_symmetry.space_group_name_H-M   'P 1'
#
loop_
_entity.id
_entity.type
_entity.pdbx_description
1 polymer ?
#
loop_
_entity_poly.entity_id
_entity_poly.type
_entity_poly.pdbx_seq_one_letter_code
_entity_poly.pdbx_strand_id
1 'polypeptide(L)'
;MEKISFDEGYFDTKPKEELYAKCKKCGNKAPAKDFKIDDDLGVMVCSNCFHSVGIKKIGKKAESNKSVEEKEVVEEKPSSIVIYDEREALKSGEFKKREVVKPKVQDDRIKYICDKCGFGFKYNPIKMWPRVCPACGRSIEEIKRGSSISRL
;
A
#
# COMPACT_ATOMS: atom_id res chain seq x y z
N MET A 1 6.18 -12.98 64.91
CA MET A 1 6.68 -12.58 63.58
C MET A 1 6.61 -13.80 62.69
N GLU A 2 5.49 -13.97 62.00
CA GLU A 2 5.24 -15.11 61.10
C GLU A 2 5.87 -14.84 59.74
N LYS A 3 6.65 -15.79 59.24
CA LYS A 3 7.32 -15.70 57.94
C LYS A 3 6.33 -16.19 56.88
N ILE A 4 5.85 -15.27 56.04
CA ILE A 4 5.05 -15.60 54.86
C ILE A 4 6.00 -16.14 53.80
N SER A 5 5.95 -17.45 53.56
CA SER A 5 6.63 -18.10 52.44
C SER A 5 5.86 -17.81 51.16
N PHE A 6 6.49 -17.10 50.24
CA PHE A 6 5.95 -16.83 48.91
C PHE A 6 6.35 -17.99 48.01
N ASP A 7 5.44 -18.94 47.80
CA ASP A 7 5.58 -20.01 46.81
C ASP A 7 5.68 -19.37 45.42
N GLU A 8 6.89 -19.39 44.84
CA GLU A 8 7.15 -18.96 43.47
C GLU A 8 6.50 -19.95 42.50
N GLY A 9 5.20 -19.76 42.28
CA GLY A 9 4.43 -20.49 41.27
C GLY A 9 5.10 -20.36 39.89
N TYR A 10 5.64 -21.49 39.43
CA TYR A 10 6.23 -21.68 38.12
C TYR A 10 5.17 -21.45 37.04
N PHE A 11 5.10 -20.24 36.49
CA PHE A 11 4.22 -19.94 35.37
C PHE A 11 4.79 -20.61 34.11
N ASP A 12 4.30 -21.82 33.80
CA ASP A 12 4.43 -22.50 32.51
C ASP A 12 3.77 -21.67 31.41
N THR A 13 4.43 -20.58 31.04
CA THR A 13 4.07 -19.81 29.85
C THR A 13 4.54 -20.62 28.65
N LYS A 14 3.60 -21.37 28.06
CA LYS A 14 3.82 -22.05 26.78
C LYS A 14 4.54 -21.09 25.83
N PRO A 15 5.59 -21.54 25.12
CA PRO A 15 6.34 -20.69 24.21
C PRO A 15 5.36 -20.14 23.18
N LYS A 16 5.11 -18.83 23.24
CA LYS A 16 4.24 -18.15 22.28
C LYS A 16 4.94 -18.23 20.94
N GLU A 17 4.31 -18.91 19.98
CA GLU A 17 4.76 -18.93 18.60
C GLU A 17 5.04 -17.49 18.15
N GLU A 18 6.27 -17.23 17.75
CA GLU A 18 6.66 -15.90 17.32
C GLU A 18 5.99 -15.59 15.99
N LEU A 19 5.10 -14.60 16.01
CA LEU A 19 4.41 -14.13 14.82
C LEU A 19 5.39 -13.33 13.94
N TYR A 20 5.48 -13.68 12.66
CA TYR A 20 6.27 -12.97 11.67
C TYR A 20 5.39 -12.15 10.73
N ALA A 21 5.81 -10.92 10.41
CA ALA A 21 5.13 -10.03 9.47
C ALA A 21 6.08 -9.58 8.35
N LYS A 22 5.54 -9.18 7.19
CA LYS A 22 6.31 -8.65 6.05
C LYS A 22 6.44 -7.12 6.12
N CYS A 23 7.65 -6.60 5.95
CA CYS A 23 7.93 -5.16 5.84
C CYS A 23 7.34 -4.57 4.57
N LYS A 24 6.54 -3.50 4.68
CA LYS A 24 5.99 -2.82 3.50
C LYS A 24 7.07 -2.12 2.64
N LYS A 25 8.20 -1.74 3.23
CA LYS A 25 9.27 -1.00 2.53
C LYS A 25 10.25 -1.91 1.81
N CYS A 26 10.71 -2.98 2.45
CA CYS A 26 11.70 -3.91 1.85
C CYS A 26 11.17 -5.31 1.54
N GLY A 27 9.94 -5.66 1.94
CA GLY A 27 9.35 -7.00 1.72
C GLY A 27 9.85 -8.09 2.66
N ASN A 28 10.94 -7.87 3.41
CA ASN A 28 11.51 -8.87 4.31
C ASN A 28 10.56 -9.21 5.47
N LYS A 29 10.55 -10.49 5.86
CA LYS A 29 9.84 -10.95 7.05
C LYS A 29 10.69 -10.69 8.29
N ALA A 30 10.08 -10.20 9.36
CA ALA A 30 10.72 -10.05 10.67
C ALA A 30 9.70 -10.38 11.78
N PRO A 31 10.14 -10.64 13.03
CA PRO A 31 9.23 -10.84 14.16
C PRO A 31 8.34 -9.60 14.34
N ALA A 32 7.07 -9.80 14.69
CA ALA A 32 6.11 -8.70 14.85
C ALA A 32 6.57 -7.65 15.87
N LYS A 33 7.41 -8.05 16.84
CA LYS A 33 8.02 -7.17 17.86
C LYS A 33 9.01 -6.15 17.27
N ASP A 34 9.60 -6.44 16.11
CA ASP A 34 10.62 -5.60 15.46
C ASP A 34 10.02 -4.61 14.44
N PHE A 35 8.70 -4.50 14.39
CA PHE A 35 8.01 -3.56 13.52
C PHE A 35 7.69 -2.26 14.25
N LYS A 36 7.87 -1.14 13.55
CA LYS A 36 7.52 0.21 14.01
C LYS A 36 6.73 0.93 12.90
N ILE A 37 5.82 1.82 13.28
CA ILE A 37 5.12 2.68 12.33
C ILE A 37 6.03 3.84 11.95
N ASP A 38 6.36 3.94 10.67
CA ASP A 38 7.07 5.09 10.09
C ASP A 38 6.10 6.29 10.06
N ASP A 39 6.41 7.36 10.80
CA ASP A 39 5.51 8.51 10.98
C ASP A 39 5.30 9.30 9.67
N ASP A 40 6.28 9.30 8.77
CA ASP A 40 6.20 10.01 7.48
C ASP A 40 5.27 9.27 6.50
N LEU A 41 5.33 7.94 6.51
CA LEU A 41 4.57 7.10 5.57
C LEU A 41 3.28 6.51 6.15
N GLY A 42 3.11 6.54 7.48
CA GLY A 42 1.97 5.92 8.18
C GLY A 42 1.90 4.40 8.00
N VAL A 43 3.04 3.72 7.85
CA VAL A 43 3.09 2.26 7.59
C VAL A 43 4.06 1.52 8.52
N MET A 44 3.72 0.27 8.83
CA MET A 44 4.60 -0.62 9.60
C MET A 44 5.81 -1.07 8.76
N VAL A 45 7.00 -0.79 9.28
CA VAL A 45 8.29 -1.15 8.70
C VAL A 45 9.16 -1.88 9.72
N CYS A 46 10.05 -2.76 9.25
CA CYS A 46 11.00 -3.43 10.14
C CYS A 46 12.07 -2.47 10.67
N SER A 47 12.72 -2.83 11.78
CA SER A 47 13.80 -2.04 12.41
C SER A 47 14.91 -1.55 11.47
N ASN A 48 15.22 -2.30 10.39
CA ASN A 48 16.22 -1.88 9.40
C ASN A 48 15.70 -0.80 8.43
N CYS A 49 14.39 -0.76 8.21
CA CYS A 49 13.73 0.18 7.29
C CYS A 49 13.21 1.42 8.00
N PHE A 50 12.95 1.31 9.30
CA PHE A 50 12.65 2.41 10.20
C PHE A 50 13.90 3.29 10.30
N HIS A 51 13.99 4.28 9.41
CA HIS A 51 15.17 5.13 9.33
C HIS A 51 15.22 5.99 10.58
N SER A 52 16.17 5.68 11.46
CA SER A 52 16.71 6.64 12.40
C SER A 52 17.20 7.84 11.59
N VAL A 53 16.61 9.00 11.84
CA VAL A 53 16.83 10.29 11.16
C VAL A 53 18.28 10.80 11.28
N GLY A 54 19.25 9.99 11.73
CA GLY A 54 20.60 10.42 12.10
C GLY A 54 21.78 9.82 11.34
N ILE A 55 21.64 8.85 10.44
CA ILE A 55 22.82 8.28 9.75
C ILE A 55 22.58 8.17 8.25
N LYS A 56 23.06 9.17 7.51
CA LYS A 56 23.28 9.13 6.06
C LYS A 56 24.25 7.98 5.73
N LYS A 57 23.77 6.74 5.63
CA LYS A 57 24.55 5.64 5.06
C LYS A 57 24.53 5.78 3.54
N ILE A 58 25.57 6.47 3.06
CA ILE A 58 26.00 6.52 1.67
C ILE A 58 26.32 5.08 1.23
N GLY A 59 25.58 4.60 0.24
CA GLY A 59 26.02 3.56 -0.70
C GLY A 59 26.07 2.13 -0.17
N LYS A 60 25.07 1.34 -0.52
CA LYS A 60 25.27 -0.01 -1.09
C LYS A 60 24.05 -0.39 -1.93
N LYS A 61 24.23 -0.34 -3.24
CA LYS A 61 23.36 -1.00 -4.22
C LYS A 61 23.41 -2.50 -3.92
N ALA A 62 22.29 -3.08 -3.53
CA ALA A 62 22.12 -4.53 -3.52
C ALA A 62 21.05 -4.86 -4.55
N GLU A 63 21.50 -5.46 -5.65
CA GLU A 63 20.69 -6.23 -6.59
C GLU A 63 19.71 -7.13 -5.83
N SER A 64 18.42 -6.94 -6.07
CA SER A 64 17.39 -7.89 -5.64
C SER A 64 16.75 -8.50 -6.86
N ASN A 65 17.12 -9.77 -7.09
CA ASN A 65 16.50 -10.67 -8.04
C ASN A 65 15.00 -10.81 -7.78
N LYS A 66 14.24 -10.72 -8.86
CA LYS A 66 12.78 -10.75 -8.91
C LYS A 66 12.31 -12.15 -9.34
N SER A 67 11.65 -12.88 -8.44
CA SER A 67 10.72 -13.97 -8.75
C SER A 67 9.48 -13.71 -7.87
N VAL A 68 8.38 -13.18 -8.41
CA VAL A 68 7.30 -13.89 -9.11
C VAL A 68 6.91 -15.19 -8.41
N GLU A 69 5.95 -15.10 -7.50
CA GLU A 69 4.75 -15.95 -7.64
C GLU A 69 3.54 -15.22 -7.02
N GLU A 70 2.52 -15.17 -7.86
CA GLU A 70 1.19 -14.60 -7.72
C GLU A 70 0.34 -15.55 -6.86
N LYS A 71 -0.31 -15.04 -5.81
CA LYS A 71 -1.51 -15.68 -5.26
C LYS A 71 -2.49 -14.64 -4.76
N GLU A 72 -3.73 -14.93 -5.12
CA GLU A 72 -4.86 -14.05 -5.23
C GLU A 72 -5.40 -13.53 -3.89
N VAL A 73 -6.03 -12.37 -4.05
CA VAL A 73 -6.87 -11.63 -3.13
C VAL A 73 -8.15 -12.41 -2.85
N VAL A 74 -8.45 -12.69 -1.57
CA VAL A 74 -9.80 -12.50 -1.01
C VAL A 74 -9.63 -12.16 0.48
N GLU A 75 -9.82 -10.89 0.84
CA GLU A 75 -10.09 -10.51 2.23
C GLU A 75 -11.41 -9.75 2.25
N GLU A 76 -12.47 -10.48 2.60
CA GLU A 76 -13.76 -9.92 2.98
C GLU A 76 -13.57 -9.13 4.27
N LYS A 77 -13.80 -7.82 4.19
CA LYS A 77 -13.92 -6.95 5.36
C LYS A 77 -15.25 -7.24 6.05
N PRO A 78 -15.28 -7.72 7.31
CA PRO A 78 -16.49 -7.62 8.09
C PRO A 78 -16.77 -6.15 8.41
N SER A 79 -17.98 -5.76 8.07
CA SER A 79 -18.62 -4.48 8.34
C SER A 79 -18.43 -4.04 9.79
N SER A 80 -17.91 -2.83 9.99
CA SER A 80 -18.08 -2.10 11.23
C SER A 80 -19.57 -1.82 11.45
N ILE A 81 -20.19 -2.57 12.37
CA ILE A 81 -21.46 -2.20 12.98
C ILE A 81 -21.20 -0.92 13.79
N VAL A 82 -21.77 0.19 13.33
CA VAL A 82 -21.92 1.40 14.13
C VAL A 82 -23.34 1.32 14.70
N ILE A 83 -23.47 1.01 15.99
CA ILE A 83 -24.74 1.12 16.70
C ILE A 83 -24.92 2.62 16.97
N TYR A 84 -25.72 3.29 16.15
CA TYR A 84 -26.20 4.64 16.42
C TYR A 84 -27.44 4.54 17.31
N ASP A 85 -27.44 5.31 18.39
CA ASP A 85 -28.56 5.48 19.32
C ASP A 85 -29.76 6.11 18.59
N GLU A 86 -30.92 5.45 18.66
CA GLU A 86 -32.05 5.62 17.73
C GLU A 86 -33.15 6.55 18.28
N ARG A 87 -32.78 7.61 19.01
CA ARG A 87 -33.75 8.61 19.50
C ARG A 87 -33.20 10.03 19.34
N GLU A 88 -34.04 10.89 18.77
CA GLU A 88 -33.93 12.37 18.73
C GLU A 88 -33.35 13.06 17.47
N ALA A 89 -33.76 12.67 16.27
CA ALA A 89 -33.62 13.59 15.11
C ALA A 89 -34.78 13.56 14.10
N LEU A 90 -35.98 13.18 14.54
CA LEU A 90 -37.22 13.50 13.82
C LEU A 90 -37.62 14.94 14.16
N LYS A 91 -37.15 15.92 13.39
CA LYS A 91 -37.94 17.11 13.03
C LYS A 91 -37.24 17.97 11.98
N SER A 92 -37.94 18.07 10.85
CA SER A 92 -37.94 19.15 9.86
C SER A 92 -36.63 19.46 9.14
N GLY A 93 -36.47 18.86 7.97
CA GLY A 93 -35.65 19.40 6.90
C GLY A 93 -35.94 18.65 5.62
N GLU A 94 -36.81 19.20 4.76
CA GLU A 94 -37.03 18.70 3.41
C GLU A 94 -35.74 18.83 2.60
N PHE A 95 -34.87 17.83 2.69
CA PHE A 95 -33.73 17.70 1.79
C PHE A 95 -34.26 17.27 0.43
N LYS A 96 -34.51 18.25 -0.44
CA LYS A 96 -34.61 18.04 -1.89
C LYS A 96 -33.41 17.19 -2.33
N LYS A 97 -33.66 15.92 -2.63
CA LYS A 97 -32.69 14.99 -3.19
C LYS A 97 -32.18 15.59 -4.49
N ARG A 98 -31.04 16.29 -4.43
CA ARG A 98 -30.27 16.60 -5.63
C ARG A 98 -29.78 15.26 -6.15
N GLU A 99 -30.34 14.80 -7.26
CA GLU A 99 -29.75 13.71 -8.03
C GLU A 99 -28.33 14.14 -8.39
N VAL A 100 -27.35 13.58 -7.67
CA VAL A 100 -25.95 13.71 -8.03
C VAL A 100 -25.78 12.89 -9.31
N VAL A 101 -25.99 13.54 -10.45
CA VAL A 101 -25.58 13.03 -11.75
C VAL A 101 -24.07 12.88 -11.66
N LYS A 102 -23.61 11.66 -11.34
CA LYS A 102 -22.19 11.31 -11.38
C LYS A 102 -21.70 11.70 -12.77
N PRO A 103 -20.73 12.62 -12.91
CA PRO A 103 -20.21 12.95 -14.21
C PRO A 103 -19.71 11.65 -14.83
N LYS A 104 -20.22 11.31 -16.01
CA LYS A 104 -19.65 10.25 -16.84
C LYS A 104 -18.23 10.72 -17.18
N VAL A 105 -17.27 10.38 -16.34
CA VAL A 105 -15.85 10.64 -16.57
C VAL A 105 -15.49 9.83 -17.81
N GLN A 106 -15.47 10.49 -18.97
CA GLN A 106 -14.81 9.92 -20.13
C GLN A 106 -13.35 9.73 -19.72
N ASP A 107 -12.90 8.49 -19.56
CA ASP A 107 -11.52 8.18 -19.21
C ASP A 107 -10.63 8.65 -20.38
N ASP A 108 -10.03 9.84 -20.26
CA ASP A 108 -9.04 10.42 -21.18
C ASP A 108 -7.71 9.63 -21.19
N ARG A 109 -7.76 8.30 -21.14
CA ARG A 109 -6.59 7.43 -21.14
C ARG A 109 -6.32 6.94 -22.55
N ILE A 110 -5.21 7.40 -23.10
CA ILE A 110 -4.74 6.98 -24.42
C ILE A 110 -3.95 5.68 -24.25
N LYS A 111 -4.21 4.68 -25.12
CA LYS A 111 -3.39 3.47 -25.19
C LYS A 111 -2.11 3.76 -25.99
N TYR A 112 -0.96 3.49 -25.40
CA TYR A 112 0.36 3.59 -26.03
C TYR A 112 0.99 2.20 -26.12
N ILE A 113 1.79 1.98 -27.16
CA ILE A 113 2.63 0.77 -27.32
C ILE A 113 4.08 1.24 -27.38
N CYS A 114 4.96 0.67 -26.57
CA CYS A 114 6.37 1.01 -26.59
C CYS A 114 7.06 0.44 -27.84
N ASP A 115 7.76 1.29 -28.59
CA ASP A 115 8.52 0.92 -29.79
C ASP A 115 9.70 -0.02 -29.51
N LYS A 116 10.31 0.09 -28.32
CA LYS A 116 11.49 -0.71 -27.92
C LYS A 116 11.14 -2.13 -27.50
N CYS A 117 10.05 -2.31 -26.77
CA CYS A 117 9.70 -3.60 -26.15
C CYS A 117 8.30 -4.12 -26.49
N GLY A 118 7.50 -3.38 -27.27
CA GLY A 118 6.15 -3.78 -27.67
C GLY A 118 5.09 -3.73 -26.54
N PHE A 119 5.45 -3.28 -25.34
CA PHE A 119 4.52 -3.29 -24.21
C PHE A 119 3.43 -2.21 -24.36
N GLY A 120 2.16 -2.63 -24.30
CA GLY A 120 0.99 -1.75 -24.33
C GLY A 120 0.62 -1.24 -22.93
N PHE A 121 0.47 0.07 -22.76
CA PHE A 121 0.08 0.69 -21.48
C PHE A 121 -0.86 1.89 -21.66
N LYS A 122 -1.59 2.25 -20.61
CA LYS A 122 -2.47 3.42 -20.57
C LYS A 122 -1.69 4.64 -20.09
N TYR A 123 -1.72 5.74 -20.85
CA TYR A 123 -1.09 7.01 -20.51
C TYR A 123 -2.18 8.07 -20.24
N ASN A 124 -2.04 8.78 -19.12
CA ASN A 124 -2.88 9.92 -18.79
C ASN A 124 -2.15 11.22 -19.19
N PRO A 125 -2.65 11.97 -20.20
CA PRO A 125 -2.00 13.19 -20.67
C PRO A 125 -2.11 14.34 -19.67
N ILE A 126 -3.16 14.37 -18.84
CA ILE A 126 -3.39 15.40 -17.82
C ILE A 126 -2.40 15.24 -16.68
N LYS A 127 -2.21 14.01 -16.18
CA LYS A 127 -1.28 13.71 -15.09
C LYS A 127 0.16 13.46 -15.55
N MET A 128 0.37 13.42 -16.88
CA MET A 128 1.63 13.05 -17.53
C MET A 128 2.23 11.74 -16.95
N TRP A 129 1.38 10.74 -16.75
CA TRP A 129 1.76 9.49 -16.08
C TRP A 129 1.30 8.25 -16.87
N PRO A 130 2.15 7.22 -17.01
CA PRO A 130 3.55 7.13 -16.53
C PRO A 130 4.51 7.99 -17.38
N ARG A 131 5.63 8.47 -16.79
CA ARG A 131 6.67 9.25 -17.53
C ARG A 131 7.63 8.39 -18.36
N VAL A 132 7.72 7.10 -18.01
CA VAL A 132 8.55 6.11 -18.67
C VAL A 132 7.74 4.84 -18.94
N CYS A 133 8.16 4.05 -19.92
CA CYS A 133 7.61 2.72 -20.17
C CYS A 133 7.77 1.85 -18.92
N PRO A 134 6.68 1.26 -18.38
CA PRO A 134 6.76 0.40 -17.20
C PRO A 134 7.61 -0.86 -17.37
N ALA A 135 7.79 -1.32 -18.61
CA ALA A 135 8.54 -2.53 -18.92
C ALA A 135 10.03 -2.29 -19.13
N CYS A 136 10.41 -1.30 -19.95
CA CYS A 136 11.81 -1.09 -20.34
C CYS A 136 12.44 0.23 -19.83
N GLY A 137 11.66 1.09 -19.16
CA GLY A 137 12.14 2.36 -18.60
C GLY A 137 12.40 3.48 -19.63
N ARG A 138 12.13 3.26 -20.93
CA ARG A 138 12.29 4.29 -21.97
C ARG A 138 11.32 5.45 -21.76
N SER A 139 11.74 6.69 -22.05
CA SER A 139 10.88 7.87 -21.83
C SER A 139 9.71 7.92 -22.82
N ILE A 140 8.55 8.43 -22.37
CA ILE A 140 7.38 8.60 -23.26
C ILE A 140 7.65 9.63 -24.36
N GLU A 141 8.50 10.63 -24.11
CA GLU A 141 8.84 11.66 -25.09
C GLU A 141 9.60 11.09 -26.29
N GLU A 142 10.51 10.13 -26.05
CA GLU A 142 11.18 9.40 -27.12
C GLU A 142 10.21 8.53 -27.92
N ILE A 143 9.27 7.85 -27.26
CA ILE A 143 8.26 7.01 -27.93
C ILE A 143 7.35 7.86 -28.83
N LYS A 144 6.96 9.07 -28.37
CA LYS A 144 6.14 10.00 -29.15
C LYS A 144 6.84 10.50 -30.42
N ARG A 145 8.17 10.64 -30.42
CA ARG A 145 8.93 11.06 -31.61
C ARG A 145 9.04 9.96 -32.66
N GLY A 146 9.06 8.69 -32.24
CA GLY A 146 9.20 7.54 -33.13
C GLY A 146 7.89 6.89 -33.57
N SER A 147 6.80 7.10 -32.83
CA SER A 147 5.52 6.44 -33.11
C SER A 147 4.63 7.31 -33.99
N SER A 148 4.39 6.86 -35.23
CA SER A 148 3.28 7.34 -36.06
C SER A 148 1.98 7.08 -35.30
N ILE A 149 1.35 8.12 -34.74
CA ILE A 149 0.13 7.99 -33.95
C ILE A 149 -1.01 7.59 -34.90
N SER A 150 -1.34 6.30 -34.95
CA SER A 150 -2.59 5.83 -35.54
C SER A 150 -3.72 6.18 -34.58
N ARG A 151 -4.47 7.25 -34.88
CA ARG A 151 -5.76 7.50 -34.23
C ARG A 151 -6.73 6.44 -34.76
N LEU A 152 -7.20 5.56 -33.88
CA LEU A 152 -8.41 4.77 -34.09
C LEU A 152 -9.64 5.64 -33.81
#